data_AF-A0A9N9T143-F1
#
_entry.id   AF-A0A9N9T143-F1
#
_cell.length_a   1.000
_cell.length_b   1.000
_cell.length_c   1.000
_cell.angle_alpha   90.00
_cell.angle_beta   90.00
_cell.angle_gamma   90.00
#
_symmetry.space_group_name_H-M   'P 1'
#
loop_
_entity.id
_entity.type
_entity.pdbx_description
1 polymer ?
#
loop_
_entity_poly.entity_id
_entity_poly.type
_entity_poly.pdbx_seq_one_letter_code
_entity_poly.pdbx_strand_id
1 'polypeptide(L)'
;MDVPKLSECLKAYKPAKPSKNFIVENVKTVHQMKPKEPIPTVVIDRQGNKQPLKAGLEPIYIKIPPFGKTPTYLKRFIDQKEKEYQMKKDASGVEQPLCKYITRDQREALLSGLKQNWEELQQQYQGLPILTDTIPKILRKSKMEADLKQLEKDIVLLERHPYIYVYEDDEIQ
;
A
#
# COMPACT_ATOMS: atom_id res chain seq x y z
N MET A 1 31.75 16.49 97.80
CA MET A 1 30.96 16.54 96.55
C MET A 1 31.55 17.65 95.71
N ASP A 2 32.33 17.32 94.69
CA ASP A 2 32.98 18.32 93.84
C ASP A 2 31.92 19.07 93.02
N VAL A 3 31.88 20.38 93.18
CA VAL A 3 30.97 21.24 92.42
C VAL A 3 31.53 21.36 91.00
N PRO A 4 30.76 20.98 89.96
CA PRO A 4 31.25 21.02 88.59
C PRO A 4 31.64 22.45 88.19
N LYS A 5 32.76 22.57 87.48
CA LYS A 5 33.29 23.88 87.05
C LYS A 5 32.33 24.49 86.02
N LEU A 6 32.13 25.80 86.07
CA LEU A 6 31.26 26.53 85.13
C LEU A 6 31.58 26.21 83.65
N SER A 7 32.86 26.00 83.34
CA SER A 7 33.35 25.58 82.03
C SER A 7 32.81 24.22 81.57
N GLU A 8 32.60 23.28 82.50
CA GLU A 8 32.03 21.97 82.20
C GLU A 8 30.50 22.05 82.02
N CYS A 9 29.81 22.85 82.83
CA CYS A 9 28.37 23.07 82.69
C CYS A 9 28.00 23.77 81.38
N LEU A 10 28.82 24.73 80.92
CA LEU A 10 28.63 25.40 79.63
C LEU A 10 28.88 24.46 78.44
N LYS A 11 29.85 23.53 78.56
CA LYS A 11 30.07 22.48 77.55
C LYS A 11 28.92 21.47 77.51
N ALA A 12 28.30 21.18 78.64
CA ALA A 12 27.15 20.27 78.75
C ALA A 12 25.81 20.94 78.41
N TYR A 13 25.74 22.28 78.41
CA TYR A 13 24.53 23.03 78.09
C TYR A 13 24.18 22.90 76.61
N LYS A 14 23.13 22.13 76.33
CA LYS A 14 22.49 22.07 75.01
C LYS A 14 21.28 23.00 75.05
N PRO A 15 21.23 24.07 74.24
CA PRO A 15 20.07 24.95 74.21
C PRO A 15 18.83 24.12 73.81
N ALA A 16 17.68 24.41 74.44
CA ALA A 16 16.42 23.80 74.05
C ALA A 16 16.18 24.08 72.57
N LYS A 17 15.91 23.03 71.79
CA LYS A 17 15.61 23.21 70.36
C LYS A 17 14.34 24.05 70.24
N PRO A 18 14.31 25.06 69.35
CA PRO A 18 13.08 25.81 69.09
C PRO A 18 11.98 24.83 68.65
N SER A 19 10.73 25.09 69.07
CA SER A 19 9.59 24.27 68.69
C SER A 19 9.45 24.23 67.17
N LYS A 20 9.16 23.05 66.62
CA LYS A 20 9.04 22.85 65.18
C LYS A 20 7.86 23.69 64.66
N ASN A 21 8.11 24.52 63.65
CA ASN A 21 7.04 25.29 63.03
C ASN A 21 6.35 24.43 61.96
N PHE A 22 5.26 23.75 62.35
CA PHE A 22 4.49 22.87 61.47
C PHE A 22 3.92 23.59 60.25
N ILE A 23 3.66 24.91 60.32
CA ILE A 23 3.13 25.67 59.19
C ILE A 23 4.17 25.72 58.06
N VAL A 24 5.42 26.08 58.39
CA VAL A 24 6.52 26.17 57.42
C VAL A 24 6.87 24.80 56.85
N GLU A 25 6.82 23.76 57.68
CA GLU A 25 7.05 22.40 57.23
C GLU A 25 5.95 21.89 56.29
N ASN A 26 4.67 22.15 56.62
CA ASN A 26 3.55 21.76 55.77
C ASN A 26 3.63 22.46 54.41
N VAL A 27 3.97 23.76 54.38
CA VAL A 27 4.19 24.50 53.12
C VAL A 27 5.30 23.87 52.30
N LYS A 28 6.46 23.58 52.91
CA LYS A 28 7.58 22.91 52.22
C LYS A 28 7.19 21.53 51.71
N THR A 29 6.45 20.77 52.52
CA THR A 29 6.00 19.42 52.20
C THR A 29 5.04 19.43 51.02
N VAL A 30 4.05 20.32 51.02
CA VAL A 30 3.11 20.47 49.90
C VAL A 30 3.83 20.92 48.63
N HIS A 31 4.82 21.82 48.74
CA HIS A 31 5.61 22.25 47.58
C HIS A 31 6.50 21.14 47.00
N GLN A 32 6.97 20.22 47.86
CA GLN A 32 7.83 19.09 47.47
C GLN A 32 7.03 17.84 47.07
N MET A 33 5.76 17.76 47.46
CA MET A 33 4.90 16.63 47.15
C MET A 33 4.63 16.56 45.65
N LYS A 34 4.80 15.36 45.08
CA LYS A 34 4.38 15.10 43.72
C LYS A 34 2.84 15.12 43.67
N PRO A 35 2.25 15.70 42.61
CA PRO A 35 0.81 15.63 42.42
C PRO A 35 0.36 14.17 42.28
N LYS A 36 -0.89 13.91 42.66
CA LYS A 36 -1.50 12.58 42.52
C LYS A 36 -1.58 12.20 41.04
N GLU A 37 -1.08 11.02 40.70
CA GLU A 37 -1.20 10.50 39.35
C GLU A 37 -2.67 10.24 38.99
N PRO A 38 -3.12 10.64 37.78
CA PRO A 38 -4.48 10.40 37.34
C PRO A 38 -4.73 8.90 37.13
N ILE A 39 -5.93 8.44 37.47
CA ILE A 39 -6.35 7.06 37.20
C ILE A 39 -6.57 6.93 35.68
N PRO A 40 -5.99 5.93 35.00
CA PRO A 40 -6.22 5.72 33.59
C PRO A 40 -7.71 5.38 33.35
N THR A 41 -8.36 6.14 32.48
CA THR A 41 -9.77 5.97 32.12
C THR A 41 -9.95 5.94 30.61
N VAL A 42 -10.92 5.18 30.13
CA VAL A 42 -11.35 5.15 28.72
C VAL A 42 -12.72 5.80 28.60
N VAL A 43 -12.90 6.62 27.58
CA VAL A 43 -14.20 7.18 27.21
C VAL A 43 -14.94 6.15 26.36
N ILE A 44 -16.12 5.73 26.80
CA ILE A 44 -16.94 4.73 26.09
C ILE A 44 -17.89 5.41 25.10
N ASP A 45 -18.52 6.51 25.53
CA ASP A 45 -19.59 7.16 24.78
C ASP A 45 -19.21 8.54 24.26
N ARG A 46 -19.89 8.97 23.18
CA ARG A 46 -19.83 10.36 22.66
C ARG A 46 -20.26 11.41 23.68
N GLN A 47 -21.07 11.01 24.67
CA GLN A 47 -21.52 11.84 25.78
C GLN A 47 -20.42 12.07 26.84
N GLY A 48 -19.28 11.38 26.71
CA GLY A 48 -18.13 11.56 27.60
C GLY A 48 -18.16 10.66 28.84
N ASN A 49 -18.97 9.59 28.87
CA ASN A 49 -18.97 8.60 29.94
C ASN A 49 -17.62 7.89 30.02
N LYS A 50 -17.01 7.85 31.21
CA LYS A 50 -15.66 7.30 31.45
C LYS A 50 -15.71 6.07 32.34
N GLN A 51 -14.93 5.05 31.99
CA GLN A 51 -14.71 3.87 32.82
C GLN A 51 -13.22 3.74 33.17
N PRO A 52 -12.85 3.31 34.40
CA PRO A 52 -11.47 3.00 34.72
C PRO A 52 -10.94 1.87 33.83
N LEU A 53 -9.72 2.05 33.34
CA LEU A 53 -9.02 1.07 32.53
C LEU A 53 -8.60 -0.11 33.43
N LYS A 54 -9.24 -1.28 33.24
CA LYS A 54 -8.88 -2.51 33.96
C LYS A 54 -7.66 -3.16 33.30
N ALA A 55 -6.90 -3.93 34.07
CA ALA A 55 -5.82 -4.76 33.55
C ALA A 55 -6.34 -5.66 32.42
N GLY A 56 -5.69 -5.59 31.24
CA GLY A 56 -6.08 -6.33 30.03
C GLY A 56 -6.91 -5.55 29.01
N LEU A 57 -7.42 -4.36 29.34
CA LEU A 57 -8.11 -3.47 28.38
C LEU A 57 -7.20 -2.41 27.75
N GLU A 58 -5.90 -2.40 28.11
CA GLU A 58 -4.96 -1.41 27.60
C GLU A 58 -4.49 -1.78 26.18
N PRO A 59 -4.36 -0.81 25.25
CA PRO A 59 -3.74 -1.07 23.97
C PRO A 59 -2.22 -1.25 24.13
N ILE A 60 -1.80 -2.49 24.38
CA ILE A 60 -0.38 -2.86 24.59
C ILE A 60 0.41 -2.71 23.29
N TYR A 61 -0.15 -3.19 22.18
CA TYR A 61 0.55 -3.26 20.88
C TYR A 61 0.71 -1.92 20.16
N ILE A 62 0.05 -0.85 20.61
CA ILE A 62 0.24 0.49 20.05
C ILE A 62 1.54 1.13 20.57
N LYS A 63 1.94 0.76 21.80
CA LYS A 63 3.11 1.34 22.49
C LYS A 63 4.43 0.65 22.11
N ILE A 64 4.40 -0.39 21.29
CA ILE A 64 5.62 -1.12 20.93
C ILE A 64 6.47 -0.28 19.96
N PRO A 65 7.82 -0.27 20.09
CA PRO A 65 8.69 0.53 19.23
C PRO A 65 8.59 0.31 17.71
N PRO A 66 8.24 -0.89 17.18
CA PRO A 66 8.04 -1.08 15.74
C PRO A 66 6.64 -0.71 15.26
N PHE A 67 5.73 -0.28 16.13
CA PHE A 67 4.38 0.10 15.72
C PHE A 67 4.43 1.24 14.69
N GLY A 68 3.70 1.07 13.58
CA GLY A 68 3.70 2.02 12.46
C GLY A 68 4.99 2.04 11.62
N LYS A 69 5.98 1.19 11.88
CA LYS A 69 7.19 1.07 11.05
C LYS A 69 7.05 -0.08 10.06
N THR A 70 7.48 0.14 8.82
CA THR A 70 7.57 -0.94 7.82
C THR A 70 8.56 -2.01 8.26
N PRO A 71 8.14 -3.29 8.34
CA PRO A 71 9.04 -4.40 8.64
C PRO A 71 10.26 -4.47 7.71
N THR A 72 11.39 -4.90 8.25
CA THR A 72 12.68 -4.97 7.54
C THR A 72 12.65 -5.91 6.35
N TYR A 73 11.90 -7.01 6.41
CA TYR A 73 11.79 -7.97 5.31
C TYR A 73 11.08 -7.36 4.09
N LEU A 74 10.08 -6.49 4.29
CA LEU A 74 9.40 -5.81 3.19
C LEU A 74 10.34 -4.83 2.49
N LYS A 75 11.17 -4.11 3.26
CA LYS A 75 12.19 -3.21 2.67
C LYS A 75 13.15 -4.00 1.78
N ARG A 76 13.69 -5.11 2.28
CA ARG A 76 14.57 -5.99 1.49
C ARG A 76 13.91 -6.49 0.21
N PHE A 77 12.63 -6.84 0.29
CA PHE A 77 11.86 -7.29 -0.88
C PHE A 77 11.68 -6.18 -1.92
N ILE A 78 11.34 -4.96 -1.47
CA ILE A 78 11.21 -3.79 -2.36
C ILE A 78 12.57 -3.46 -3.00
N ASP A 79 13.63 -3.40 -2.21
CA ASP A 79 14.98 -3.10 -2.69
C ASP A 79 15.46 -4.14 -3.71
N GLN A 80 15.14 -5.41 -3.51
CA GLN A 80 15.47 -6.49 -4.44
C GLN A 80 14.70 -6.33 -5.75
N LYS A 81 13.40 -6.10 -5.69
CA LYS A 81 12.55 -5.90 -6.87
C LYS A 81 12.98 -4.67 -7.67
N GLU A 82 13.37 -3.60 -6.99
CA GLU A 82 13.85 -2.37 -7.63
C GLU A 82 15.20 -2.58 -8.32
N LYS A 83 16.13 -3.32 -7.71
CA LYS A 83 17.40 -3.71 -8.35
C LYS A 83 17.18 -4.59 -9.58
N GLU A 84 16.28 -5.57 -9.49
CA GLU A 84 15.93 -6.42 -10.63
C GLU A 84 15.34 -5.61 -11.78
N TYR A 85 14.47 -4.65 -11.48
CA TYR A 85 13.92 -3.72 -12.48
C TYR A 85 15.01 -2.86 -13.12
N GLN A 86 15.92 -2.30 -12.32
CA GLN A 86 17.06 -1.53 -12.84
C GLN A 86 17.99 -2.38 -13.72
N MET A 87 18.33 -3.61 -13.31
CA MET A 87 19.15 -4.51 -14.12
C MET A 87 18.49 -4.85 -15.46
N LYS A 88 17.18 -5.10 -15.49
CA LYS A 88 16.44 -5.32 -16.74
C LYS A 88 16.48 -4.10 -17.64
N LYS A 89 16.32 -2.90 -17.07
CA LYS A 89 16.38 -1.62 -17.78
C LYS A 89 17.77 -1.34 -18.37
N ASP A 90 18.83 -1.61 -17.62
CA ASP A 90 20.21 -1.39 -18.07
C ASP A 90 20.63 -2.40 -19.14
N ALA A 91 20.18 -3.67 -19.01
CA ALA A 91 20.48 -4.72 -19.98
C ALA A 91 19.83 -4.49 -21.36
N SER A 92 18.64 -3.87 -21.40
CA SER A 92 17.98 -3.55 -22.68
C SER A 92 18.60 -2.33 -23.37
N GLY A 93 19.35 -1.48 -22.65
CA GLY A 93 20.07 -0.31 -23.17
C GLY A 93 19.20 0.78 -23.82
N VAL A 94 17.89 0.54 -23.92
CA VAL A 94 16.88 1.39 -24.51
C VAL A 94 15.67 1.30 -23.58
N GLU A 95 15.16 2.44 -23.11
CA GLU A 95 13.84 2.50 -22.50
C GLU A 95 12.82 2.08 -23.56
N GLN A 96 12.49 0.79 -23.60
CA GLN A 96 11.42 0.31 -24.43
C GLN A 96 10.13 0.85 -23.82
N PRO A 97 9.33 1.63 -24.57
CA PRO A 97 8.06 2.11 -24.06
C PRO A 97 7.18 0.89 -23.75
N LEU A 98 6.46 0.94 -22.63
CA LEU A 98 5.52 -0.10 -22.20
C LEU A 98 4.54 -0.50 -23.32
N CYS A 99 4.25 0.45 -24.23
CA CYS A 99 3.50 0.19 -25.43
C CYS A 99 4.30 0.47 -26.70
N LYS A 100 4.15 -0.43 -27.67
CA LYS A 100 4.65 -0.26 -29.04
C LYS A 100 3.61 0.46 -29.88
N TYR A 101 3.99 1.62 -30.44
CA TYR A 101 3.16 2.33 -31.40
C TYR A 101 3.25 1.68 -32.79
N ILE A 102 2.10 1.39 -33.40
CA ILE A 102 2.04 0.94 -34.80
C ILE A 102 2.16 2.17 -35.69
N THR A 103 3.21 2.23 -36.50
CA THR A 103 3.39 3.35 -37.45
C THR A 103 2.31 3.32 -38.52
N ARG A 104 2.07 4.47 -39.16
CA ARG A 104 1.09 4.60 -40.24
C ARG A 104 1.32 3.58 -41.36
N ASP A 105 2.58 3.41 -41.78
CA ASP A 105 2.93 2.50 -42.87
C ASP A 105 2.65 1.04 -42.49
N GLN A 106 2.95 0.66 -41.24
CA GLN A 106 2.64 -0.67 -40.71
C GLN A 106 1.13 -0.91 -40.64
N ARG A 107 0.36 0.11 -40.24
CA ARG A 107 -1.11 0.05 -40.22
C ARG A 107 -1.68 -0.10 -41.64
N GLU A 108 -1.17 0.66 -42.60
CA GLU A 108 -1.62 0.58 -44.00
C GLU A 108 -1.31 -0.81 -44.60
N ALA A 109 -0.12 -1.36 -44.32
CA ALA A 109 0.26 -2.72 -44.72
C ALA A 109 -0.62 -3.80 -44.06
N LEU A 110 -0.94 -3.64 -42.78
CA LEU A 110 -1.85 -4.55 -42.07
C LEU A 110 -3.26 -4.52 -42.67
N LEU A 111 -3.76 -3.32 -42.96
CA LEU A 111 -5.07 -3.11 -43.54
C LEU A 111 -5.17 -3.65 -44.97
N SER A 112 -4.12 -3.50 -45.78
CA SER A 112 -4.08 -4.13 -47.11
C SER A 112 -4.09 -5.66 -47.01
N GLY A 113 -3.34 -6.23 -46.06
CA GLY A 113 -3.31 -7.68 -45.84
C GLY A 113 -4.67 -8.23 -45.39
N LEU A 114 -5.38 -7.52 -44.50
CA LEU A 114 -6.72 -7.91 -44.06
C LEU A 114 -7.74 -7.85 -45.20
N LYS A 115 -7.68 -6.81 -46.04
CA LYS A 115 -8.56 -6.69 -47.21
C LYS A 115 -8.30 -7.78 -48.24
N GLN A 116 -7.04 -8.12 -48.48
CA GLN A 116 -6.69 -9.26 -49.35
C GLN A 116 -7.23 -10.58 -48.81
N ASN A 117 -7.05 -10.86 -47.51
CA ASN A 117 -7.57 -12.08 -46.89
C ASN A 117 -9.11 -12.14 -46.96
N TRP A 118 -9.78 -11.00 -46.78
CA TRP A 118 -11.22 -10.91 -46.95
C TRP A 118 -11.63 -11.23 -48.40
N GLU A 119 -10.93 -10.71 -49.40
CA GLU A 119 -11.22 -10.99 -50.82
C GLU A 119 -11.04 -12.48 -51.16
N GLU A 120 -9.94 -13.08 -50.71
CA GLU A 120 -9.66 -14.52 -50.89
C GLU A 120 -10.74 -15.39 -50.23
N LEU A 121 -11.11 -15.09 -48.99
CA LEU A 121 -12.13 -15.84 -48.26
C LEU A 121 -13.52 -15.64 -48.89
N GLN A 122 -13.83 -14.42 -49.34
CA GLN A 122 -15.08 -14.09 -49.99
C GLN A 122 -15.21 -14.80 -51.35
N GLN A 123 -14.12 -14.90 -52.11
CA GLN A 123 -14.09 -15.69 -53.35
C GLN A 123 -14.42 -17.17 -53.08
N GLN A 124 -13.85 -17.75 -52.03
CA GLN A 124 -14.15 -19.13 -51.63
C GLN A 124 -15.60 -19.30 -51.16
N TYR A 125 -16.13 -18.32 -50.44
CA TYR A 125 -17.50 -18.32 -49.97
C TYR A 125 -18.49 -18.24 -51.14
N GLN A 126 -18.22 -17.39 -52.13
CA GLN A 126 -19.04 -17.28 -53.35
C GLN A 126 -18.98 -18.54 -54.22
N GLY A 127 -17.87 -19.29 -54.17
CA GLY A 127 -17.73 -20.58 -54.84
C GLY A 127 -18.45 -21.75 -54.15
N LEU A 128 -19.13 -21.52 -53.02
CA LEU A 128 -19.87 -22.58 -52.33
C LEU A 128 -21.11 -23.01 -53.14
N PRO A 129 -21.46 -24.31 -53.11
CA PRO A 129 -22.71 -24.78 -53.68
C PRO A 129 -23.93 -24.08 -53.04
N ILE A 130 -24.88 -23.66 -53.87
CA ILE A 130 -26.15 -23.05 -53.42
C ILE A 130 -26.90 -23.97 -52.44
N LEU A 131 -26.80 -25.28 -52.66
CA LEU A 131 -27.48 -26.30 -51.88
C LEU A 131 -26.57 -26.81 -50.73
N THR A 132 -26.88 -26.39 -49.50
CA THR A 132 -26.17 -26.77 -48.27
C THR A 132 -26.97 -27.74 -47.40
N ASP A 133 -27.37 -28.88 -47.96
CA ASP A 133 -28.26 -29.81 -47.24
C ASP A 133 -27.54 -30.72 -46.23
N THR A 134 -26.24 -30.96 -46.42
CA THR A 134 -25.49 -31.87 -45.56
C THR A 134 -24.81 -31.12 -44.42
N ILE A 135 -24.77 -31.74 -43.24
CA ILE A 135 -24.14 -31.17 -42.02
C ILE A 135 -22.73 -30.59 -42.28
N PRO A 136 -21.82 -31.27 -43.03
CA PRO A 136 -20.50 -30.71 -43.31
C PRO A 136 -20.54 -29.45 -44.17
N LYS A 137 -21.50 -29.35 -45.12
CA LYS A 137 -21.66 -28.15 -45.96
C LYS A 137 -22.17 -26.96 -45.13
N ILE A 138 -23.12 -27.21 -44.23
CA ILE A 138 -23.65 -26.19 -43.30
C ILE A 138 -22.53 -25.69 -42.39
N LEU A 139 -21.74 -26.59 -41.81
CA LEU A 139 -20.64 -26.22 -40.91
C LEU A 139 -19.55 -25.42 -41.64
N ARG A 140 -19.19 -25.83 -42.86
CA ARG A 140 -18.23 -25.09 -43.69
C ARG A 140 -18.70 -23.67 -43.99
N LYS A 141 -19.97 -23.52 -44.40
CA LYS A 141 -20.58 -22.21 -44.66
C LYS A 141 -20.58 -21.34 -43.39
N SER A 142 -21.07 -21.88 -42.27
CA SER A 142 -21.13 -21.18 -40.99
C SER A 142 -19.75 -20.71 -40.51
N LYS A 143 -18.72 -21.55 -40.66
CA LYS A 143 -17.33 -21.18 -40.35
C LYS A 143 -16.86 -20.00 -41.22
N MET A 144 -17.03 -20.09 -42.54
CA MET A 144 -16.65 -19.00 -43.46
C MET A 144 -17.38 -17.69 -43.15
N GLU A 145 -18.67 -17.74 -42.80
CA GLU A 145 -19.43 -16.55 -42.39
C GLU A 145 -18.90 -15.95 -41.07
N ALA A 146 -18.48 -16.79 -40.11
CA ALA A 146 -17.90 -16.32 -38.86
C ALA A 146 -16.53 -15.65 -39.10
N ASP A 147 -15.68 -16.27 -39.92
CA ASP A 147 -14.37 -15.77 -40.28
C ASP A 147 -14.47 -14.44 -41.08
N LEU A 148 -15.42 -14.33 -42.02
CA LEU A 148 -15.71 -13.08 -42.73
C LEU A 148 -16.15 -11.96 -41.80
N LYS A 149 -17.09 -12.25 -40.87
CA LYS A 149 -17.55 -11.27 -39.87
C LYS A 149 -16.42 -10.83 -38.95
N GLN A 150 -15.46 -11.70 -38.66
CA GLN A 150 -14.29 -11.35 -37.85
C GLN A 150 -13.39 -10.37 -38.61
N LEU A 151 -13.05 -10.68 -39.88
CA LEU A 151 -12.26 -9.78 -40.72
C LEU A 151 -12.91 -8.42 -40.91
N GLU A 152 -14.23 -8.37 -41.11
CA GLU A 152 -14.97 -7.10 -41.22
C GLU A 152 -14.84 -6.25 -39.94
N LYS A 153 -14.98 -6.87 -38.77
CA LYS A 153 -14.80 -6.17 -37.48
C LYS A 153 -13.37 -5.65 -37.33
N ASP A 154 -12.38 -6.46 -37.69
CA ASP A 154 -10.96 -6.12 -37.53
C ASP A 154 -10.57 -4.97 -38.48
N ILE A 155 -11.06 -5.00 -39.73
CA ILE A 155 -10.90 -3.90 -40.69
C ILE A 155 -11.54 -2.62 -40.17
N VAL A 156 -12.79 -2.68 -39.69
CA VAL A 156 -13.50 -1.52 -39.13
C VAL A 156 -12.77 -0.97 -37.90
N LEU A 157 -12.23 -1.84 -37.05
CA LEU A 157 -11.45 -1.44 -35.88
C LEU A 157 -10.20 -0.66 -36.30
N LEU A 158 -9.45 -1.15 -37.28
CA LEU A 158 -8.26 -0.48 -37.79
C LEU A 158 -8.58 0.83 -38.52
N GLU A 159 -9.66 0.87 -39.30
CA GLU A 159 -10.10 2.06 -40.04
C GLU A 159 -10.54 3.17 -39.09
N ARG A 160 -11.32 2.83 -38.06
CA ARG A 160 -11.85 3.81 -37.10
C ARG A 160 -10.78 4.42 -36.19
N HIS A 161 -9.73 3.65 -35.87
CA HIS A 161 -8.70 4.08 -34.92
C HIS A 161 -7.35 4.28 -35.64
N PRO A 162 -6.95 5.54 -35.93
CA PRO A 162 -5.70 5.82 -36.64
C PRO A 162 -4.44 5.62 -35.78
N TYR A 163 -4.57 5.73 -34.45
CA TYR A 163 -3.46 5.56 -33.50
C TYR A 163 -3.69 4.30 -32.67
N ILE A 164 -2.78 3.33 -32.76
CA ILE A 164 -2.87 2.04 -32.08
C ILE A 164 -1.57 1.76 -31.34
N TYR A 165 -1.72 1.36 -30.09
CA TYR A 165 -0.65 1.01 -29.17
C TYR A 165 -0.84 -0.44 -28.73
N VAL A 166 0.22 -1.25 -28.84
CA VAL A 166 0.21 -2.68 -28.50
C VAL A 166 1.08 -2.90 -27.28
N TYR A 167 0.59 -3.73 -26.35
CA TYR A 167 1.32 -4.17 -25.16
C TYR A 167 1.71 -5.64 -25.34
N GLU A 168 2.84 -6.05 -24.78
CA GLU A 168 3.16 -7.47 -24.64
C GLU A 168 2.52 -7.97 -23.34
N ASP A 169 1.56 -8.90 -23.44
CA ASP A 169 0.79 -9.42 -22.30
C ASP A 169 1.68 -10.12 -21.25
N ASP A 170 2.92 -10.47 -21.60
CA ASP A 170 3.91 -11.09 -20.73
C ASP A 170 4.43 -10.16 -19.62
N GLU A 171 4.23 -8.84 -19.71
CA GLU A 171 4.71 -7.86 -18.71
C GLU A 171 3.67 -7.45 -17.66
N ILE A 172 2.43 -7.94 -17.75
CA ILE A 172 1.31 -7.52 -16.88
C ILE A 172 1.09 -8.49 -15.68
N GLN A 173 1.86 -9.58 -15.59
CA GLN A 173 1.79 -10.55 -14.47
C GLN A 173 2.72 -10.23 -13.28
#